data_AF-A0A2T4CBJ6-F1
#
_entry.id   AF-A0A2T4CBJ6-F1
#
_cell.length_a   1.000
_cell.length_b   1.000
_cell.length_c   1.000
_cell.angle_alpha   90.00
_cell.angle_beta   90.00
_cell.angle_gamma   90.00
#
_symmetry.space_group_name_H-M   'P 1'
#
loop_
_entity.id
_entity.type
_entity.pdbx_description
1 polymer ?
#
loop_
_entity_poly.entity_id
_entity_poly.type
_entity_poly.pdbx_seq_one_letter_code
_entity_poly.pdbx_strand_id
1 'polypeptide(L)'
;MPKISLDHFFQDVGPCHVHESMRVRKPHLQDKPRVTLCLLCDRPFCDEHKGKRYGVCEINHVTYYRNHPELRNAIYRTYDDWMKDYDEMMFGEMSADEGRKEDAPAATNTGNKLDS
;
A
#
# COMPACT_ATOMS: atom_id res chain seq x y z
N MET A 1 6.39 -0.37 10.16
CA MET A 1 6.04 -0.48 8.74
C MET A 1 6.37 0.85 8.08
N PRO A 2 7.16 0.90 6.99
CA PRO A 2 7.63 2.16 6.47
C PRO A 2 6.46 2.92 5.82
N LYS A 3 6.35 4.20 6.18
CA LYS A 3 5.34 5.16 5.73
C LYS A 3 5.67 5.58 4.29
N ILE A 4 4.80 5.30 3.34
CA ILE A 4 4.99 5.80 1.96
C ILE A 4 4.49 7.24 1.95
N SER A 5 5.44 8.18 2.03
CA SER A 5 5.21 9.60 1.78
C SER A 5 4.82 9.80 0.32
N LEU A 6 3.74 10.55 0.08
CA LEU A 6 3.21 10.89 -1.24
C LEU A 6 4.17 11.79 -2.07
N ASP A 7 5.31 12.21 -1.50
CA ASP A 7 6.25 13.16 -2.09
C ASP A 7 7.49 12.55 -2.78
N HIS A 8 7.51 11.24 -3.11
CA HIS A 8 8.61 10.62 -3.86
C HIS A 8 8.37 10.56 -5.38
N PHE A 9 7.82 11.64 -5.96
CA PHE A 9 7.21 11.61 -7.29
C PHE A 9 8.18 11.53 -8.50
N PHE A 10 9.52 11.67 -8.36
CA PHE A 10 10.43 11.62 -9.52
C PHE A 10 11.89 11.17 -9.26
N GLN A 11 12.20 10.54 -8.13
CA GLN A 11 13.60 10.14 -7.84
C GLN A 11 13.85 8.68 -8.21
N ASP A 12 14.60 8.48 -9.30
CA ASP A 12 15.33 7.27 -9.68
C ASP A 12 14.69 5.95 -9.22
N VAL A 13 13.42 5.75 -9.56
CA VAL A 13 12.83 4.42 -9.48
C VAL A 13 13.68 3.55 -10.41
N GLY A 14 14.18 2.42 -9.92
CA GLY A 14 15.20 1.61 -10.60
C GLY A 14 14.85 1.16 -12.03
N PRO A 15 15.73 0.37 -12.67
CA PRO A 15 15.49 -0.09 -14.05
C PRO A 15 14.15 -0.81 -14.18
N CYS A 16 13.56 -0.79 -15.37
CA CYS A 16 12.31 -1.50 -15.58
C CYS A 16 12.54 -3.00 -15.31
N HIS A 17 11.83 -3.56 -14.33
CA HIS A 17 12.04 -4.96 -13.93
C HIS A 17 11.70 -5.95 -15.06
N VAL A 18 10.87 -5.53 -16.02
CA VAL A 18 10.58 -6.31 -17.22
C VAL A 18 11.79 -6.32 -18.17
N HIS A 19 12.44 -5.17 -18.41
CA HIS A 19 13.70 -5.13 -19.13
C HIS A 19 14.79 -5.94 -18.44
N GLU A 20 14.88 -5.86 -17.11
CA GLU A 20 15.82 -6.65 -16.33
C GLU A 20 15.61 -8.15 -16.56
N SER A 21 14.36 -8.60 -16.55
CA SER A 21 14.00 -10.00 -16.88
C SER A 21 14.34 -10.36 -18.33
N MET A 22 14.13 -9.44 -19.27
CA MET A 22 14.45 -9.64 -20.69
C MET A 22 15.95 -9.63 -20.98
N ARG A 23 16.76 -8.89 -20.20
CA ARG A 23 18.21 -8.80 -20.35
C ARG A 23 18.94 -10.12 -20.19
N VAL A 24 18.35 -11.06 -19.45
CA VAL A 24 18.82 -12.45 -19.37
C VAL A 24 18.95 -13.08 -20.77
N ARG A 25 18.07 -12.70 -21.70
CA ARG A 25 18.08 -13.20 -23.10
C ARG A 25 18.58 -12.16 -24.10
N LYS A 26 18.45 -10.87 -23.80
CA LYS A 26 18.83 -9.75 -24.67
C LYS A 26 19.64 -8.70 -23.90
N PRO A 27 20.95 -8.92 -23.69
CA PRO A 27 21.76 -8.06 -22.82
C PRO A 27 21.83 -6.59 -23.25
N HIS A 28 21.67 -6.30 -24.55
CA HIS A 28 21.75 -4.95 -25.11
C HIS A 28 20.46 -4.14 -24.99
N LEU A 29 19.43 -4.65 -24.31
CA LEU A 29 18.16 -3.97 -24.15
C LEU A 29 18.32 -2.78 -23.18
N GLN A 30 18.11 -1.57 -23.67
CA GLN A 30 18.28 -0.34 -22.91
C GLN A 30 17.04 -0.01 -22.08
N ASP A 31 17.24 0.51 -20.88
CA ASP A 31 16.13 1.01 -20.08
C ASP A 31 15.60 2.34 -20.62
N LYS A 32 14.30 2.56 -20.40
CA LYS A 32 13.68 3.84 -20.68
C LYS A 32 13.65 4.69 -19.41
N PRO A 33 13.84 6.02 -19.53
CA PRO A 33 13.97 6.90 -18.37
C PRO A 33 12.65 7.12 -17.61
N ARG A 34 11.50 6.84 -18.23
CA ARG A 34 10.19 7.01 -17.60
C ARG A 34 9.76 5.67 -17.02
N VAL A 35 9.82 5.56 -15.70
CA VAL A 35 9.37 4.39 -14.95
C VAL A 35 8.36 4.80 -13.88
N THR A 36 7.35 3.96 -13.67
CA THR A 36 6.33 4.08 -12.62
C THR A 36 6.33 2.80 -11.79
N LEU A 37 5.89 2.85 -10.53
CA LEU A 37 5.75 1.66 -9.69
C LEU A 37 4.46 0.90 -10.00
N CYS A 38 4.56 -0.43 -10.07
CA CYS A 38 3.40 -1.30 -10.23
C CYS A 38 2.60 -1.39 -8.94
N LEU A 39 1.31 -1.07 -8.98
CA LEU A 39 0.41 -1.17 -7.82
C LEU A 39 0.32 -2.58 -7.24
N LEU A 40 0.56 -3.61 -8.06
CA LEU A 40 0.39 -5.00 -7.63
C LEU A 40 1.68 -5.66 -7.13
N CYS A 41 2.86 -5.19 -7.54
CA CYS A 41 4.12 -5.83 -7.18
C CYS A 41 5.21 -4.87 -6.70
N ASP A 42 4.90 -3.58 -6.63
CA ASP A 42 5.76 -2.50 -6.17
C ASP A 42 7.12 -2.41 -6.90
N ARG A 43 7.15 -2.87 -8.15
CA ARG A 43 8.35 -2.84 -8.99
C ARG A 43 8.28 -1.75 -10.06
N PRO A 44 9.40 -1.07 -10.38
CA PRO A 44 9.45 -0.10 -11.47
C PRO A 44 9.20 -0.75 -12.82
N PHE A 45 8.36 -0.13 -13.64
CA PHE A 45 8.13 -0.52 -15.03
C PHE A 45 8.01 0.72 -15.94
N CYS A 46 8.46 0.59 -17.19
CA CYS A 46 8.38 1.68 -18.16
C CYS A 46 7.07 1.66 -18.96
N ASP A 47 6.80 2.74 -19.70
CA ASP A 47 5.57 2.89 -20.51
C ASP A 47 5.36 1.79 -21.55
N GLU A 48 6.43 1.17 -22.06
CA GLU A 48 6.32 0.03 -23.00
C GLU A 48 5.81 -1.24 -22.34
N HIS A 49 6.12 -1.41 -21.05
CA HIS A 49 5.76 -2.59 -20.27
C HIS A 49 4.56 -2.29 -19.36
N LYS A 50 3.72 -1.35 -19.77
CA LYS A 50 2.45 -1.03 -19.12
C LYS A 50 1.41 -2.08 -19.47
N GLY A 51 0.77 -2.63 -18.45
CA GLY A 51 -0.34 -3.56 -18.59
C GLY A 51 -1.64 -2.88 -19.01
N LYS A 52 -2.72 -3.67 -19.07
CA LYS A 52 -4.05 -3.18 -19.46
C LYS A 52 -4.64 -2.16 -18.46
N ARG A 53 -4.26 -2.25 -17.20
CA ARG A 53 -4.73 -1.36 -16.12
C ARG A 53 -3.69 -0.28 -15.86
N TYR A 54 -4.16 0.92 -15.54
CA TYR A 54 -3.27 2.01 -15.16
C TYR A 54 -2.48 1.65 -13.90
N GLY A 55 -1.20 2.00 -13.87
CA GLY A 55 -0.33 1.69 -12.73
C GLY A 55 0.03 0.20 -12.57
N VAL A 56 -0.26 -0.67 -13.54
CA VAL A 56 0.08 -2.10 -13.46
C VAL A 56 1.03 -2.46 -14.61
N CYS A 57 2.11 -3.21 -14.33
CA CYS A 57 3.02 -3.68 -15.37
C CYS A 57 2.38 -4.80 -16.21
N GLU A 58 2.98 -5.12 -17.36
CA GLU A 58 2.44 -6.12 -18.30
C GLU A 58 2.57 -7.57 -17.85
N ILE A 59 3.29 -7.86 -16.75
CA ILE A 59 3.47 -9.22 -16.26
C ILE A 59 2.12 -9.82 -15.87
N ASN A 60 1.96 -11.12 -16.12
CA ASN A 60 0.83 -11.88 -15.61
C ASN A 60 0.95 -12.09 -14.10
N HIS A 61 0.37 -11.17 -13.32
CA HIS A 61 0.41 -11.20 -11.86
C HIS A 61 -0.25 -12.43 -11.25
N VAL A 62 -1.25 -13.03 -11.92
CA VAL A 62 -1.87 -14.28 -11.46
C VAL A 62 -0.86 -15.42 -11.46
N THR A 63 -0.11 -15.56 -12.56
CA THR A 63 0.96 -16.56 -12.66
C THR A 63 2.13 -16.21 -11.74
N TYR A 64 2.53 -14.94 -11.69
CA TYR A 64 3.62 -14.46 -10.85
C TYR A 64 3.37 -14.77 -9.37
N TYR A 65 2.17 -14.44 -8.87
CA TYR A 65 1.72 -14.73 -7.51
C TYR A 65 1.74 -16.23 -7.18
N ARG A 66 1.38 -17.08 -8.14
CA ARG A 66 1.40 -18.54 -7.96
C ARG A 66 2.81 -19.11 -7.85
N ASN A 67 3.73 -18.58 -8.65
CA ASN A 67 5.11 -19.04 -8.73
C ASN A 67 6.00 -18.50 -7.60
N HIS A 68 5.58 -17.43 -6.93
CA HIS A 68 6.31 -16.77 -5.84
C HIS A 68 5.53 -16.82 -4.53
N PRO A 69 5.34 -18.01 -3.92
CA PRO A 69 4.62 -18.14 -2.65
C PRO A 69 5.27 -17.34 -1.51
N GLU A 70 6.57 -17.12 -1.55
CA GLU A 70 7.34 -16.32 -0.61
C GLU A 70 6.98 -14.82 -0.64
N LEU A 71 6.42 -14.34 -1.77
CA LEU A 71 6.09 -12.93 -1.96
C LEU A 71 4.62 -12.61 -1.67
N ARG A 72 3.77 -13.59 -1.30
CA ARG A 72 2.31 -13.42 -1.21
C ARG A 72 1.82 -12.34 -0.24
N ASN A 73 2.66 -11.95 0.72
CA ASN A 73 2.38 -10.87 1.68
C ASN A 73 2.81 -9.49 1.18
N ALA A 74 3.49 -9.42 0.02
CA ALA A 74 4.06 -8.21 -0.54
C ALA A 74 3.57 -7.91 -1.97
N ILE A 75 2.88 -8.87 -2.62
CA ILE A 75 2.34 -8.70 -3.96
C ILE A 75 0.86 -9.09 -4.02
N TYR A 76 0.12 -8.42 -4.87
CA TYR A 76 -1.27 -8.70 -5.18
C TYR A 76 -1.38 -9.60 -6.41
N ARG A 77 -2.35 -10.53 -6.35
CA ARG A 77 -2.66 -11.41 -7.48
C ARG A 77 -3.41 -10.66 -8.57
N THR A 78 -4.36 -9.83 -8.17
CA THR A 78 -5.24 -9.09 -9.08
C THR A 78 -5.40 -7.65 -8.62
N TYR A 79 -5.87 -6.80 -9.53
CA TYR A 79 -6.20 -5.41 -9.22
C TYR A 79 -7.35 -5.29 -8.23
N ASP A 80 -8.31 -6.21 -8.27
CA ASP A 80 -9.45 -6.21 -7.36
C ASP A 80 -9.01 -6.55 -5.93
N ASP A 81 -7.98 -7.38 -5.76
CA ASP A 81 -7.41 -7.66 -4.43
C ASP A 81 -6.74 -6.40 -3.85
N TRP A 82 -5.94 -5.69 -4.68
CA TRP A 82 -5.31 -4.43 -4.27
C TRP A 82 -6.35 -3.35 -3.92
N MET A 83 -7.42 -3.24 -4.70
CA MET A 83 -8.47 -2.25 -4.48
C MET A 83 -9.22 -2.48 -3.17
N LYS A 84 -9.50 -3.73 -2.80
CA LYS A 84 -10.16 -4.05 -1.52
C LYS A 84 -9.33 -3.60 -0.33
N ASP A 85 -8.04 -3.95 -0.34
CA ASP A 85 -7.12 -3.52 0.72
C ASP A 85 -7.02 -2.00 0.79
N TYR A 86 -6.95 -1.32 -0.36
CA TYR A 86 -6.94 0.13 -0.44
C TYR A 86 -8.23 0.75 0.16
N ASP A 87 -9.40 0.22 -0.21
CA ASP A 87 -10.69 0.70 0.30
C ASP A 87 -10.82 0.43 1.81
N GLU A 88 -10.44 -0.75 2.30
CA GLU A 88 -10.44 -1.07 3.73
C GLU A 88 -9.56 -0.12 4.54
N MET A 89 -8.36 0.21 4.03
CA MET A 89 -7.48 1.18 4.68
C MET A 89 -8.06 2.60 4.69
N MET A 90 -8.69 3.03 3.59
CA MET A 90 -9.21 4.40 3.46
C MET A 90 -10.55 4.63 4.19
N PHE A 91 -11.37 3.59 4.37
CA PHE A 91 -12.69 3.69 5.00
C PHE A 91 -12.76 3.10 6.42
N GLY A 92 -11.77 2.28 6.83
CA GLY A 92 -11.71 1.67 8.16
C GLY A 92 -11.32 2.64 9.28
N GLU A 93 -10.62 3.74 8.97
CA GLU A 93 -10.13 4.71 9.96
C GLU A 93 -11.24 5.68 10.46
N MET A 94 -12.41 5.72 9.82
CA MET A 94 -13.51 6.64 10.17
C MET A 94 -14.53 6.09 11.20
N SER A 95 -14.27 4.95 11.85
CA SER A 95 -15.28 4.27 12.70
C SER A 95 -14.85 3.92 14.14
N ALA A 96 -13.77 4.52 14.64
CA ALA A 96 -13.23 4.21 15.98
C ALA A 96 -13.36 5.34 17.02
N ASP A 97 -14.36 6.22 16.91
CA ASP A 97 -14.64 7.20 17.98
C ASP A 97 -16.14 7.44 18.15
N GLU A 98 -16.86 6.52 18.79
CA GLU A 98 -18.05 6.85 19.59
C GLU A 98 -18.24 5.78 20.68
N GLY A 99 -17.67 6.04 21.86
CA GLY A 99 -17.78 5.10 22.98
C GLY A 99 -17.16 5.56 24.30
N ARG A 100 -17.11 6.86 24.59
CA ARG A 100 -16.84 7.32 25.97
C ARG A 100 -18.15 7.60 26.68
N LYS A 101 -18.58 6.59 27.45
CA LYS A 101 -19.62 6.70 28.48
C LYS A 101 -19.28 7.85 29.42
N GLU A 102 -20.14 8.85 29.48
CA GLU A 102 -20.13 9.85 30.54
C GLU A 102 -20.80 9.24 31.77
N ASP A 103 -20.03 8.49 32.56
CA ASP A 103 -20.45 8.13 33.91
C ASP A 103 -20.34 9.39 34.79
N ALA A 104 -21.47 10.05 35.01
CA ALA A 104 -21.59 11.19 35.90
C ALA A 104 -21.14 10.81 37.34
N PRO A 105 -20.22 11.56 37.97
CA PRO A 105 -19.84 11.26 39.35
C PRO A 105 -20.95 11.68 40.32
N ALA A 106 -21.33 10.73 41.18
CA ALA A 106 -22.25 10.91 42.29
C ALA A 106 -21.75 11.97 43.29
N ALA A 107 -22.53 13.03 43.47
CA ALA A 107 -22.35 13.99 44.55
C ALA A 107 -23.13 13.53 45.78
N THR A 108 -22.44 13.04 46.81
CA THR A 108 -22.88 13.23 48.21
C THR A 108 -21.65 13.50 49.06
N ASN A 109 -21.52 14.76 49.46
CA ASN A 109 -20.47 15.29 50.32
C ASN A 109 -20.77 14.89 51.78
N THR A 110 -19.84 14.17 52.40
CA THR A 110 -19.79 13.83 53.83
C THR A 110 -19.36 15.05 54.65
N GLY A 111 -20.13 15.39 55.68
CA GLY A 111 -19.96 16.62 56.45
C GLY A 111 -18.71 16.72 57.31
N ASN A 112 -18.42 17.92 57.82
CA ASN A 112 -18.42 18.21 59.26
C ASN A 112 -18.07 19.68 59.58
N LYS A 113 -18.88 20.25 60.50
CA LYS A 113 -18.50 20.94 61.75
C LYS A 113 -17.47 22.09 61.70
N LEU A 114 -17.88 23.27 62.16
CA LEU A 114 -17.12 24.08 63.13
C LEU A 114 -18.04 25.07 63.88
N ASP A 115 -18.15 24.75 65.16
CA ASP A 115 -18.37 25.59 66.35
C ASP A 115 -17.83 27.02 66.28
N SER A 116 -18.65 27.99 66.73
CA SER A 116 -18.34 29.04 67.72
C SER A 116 -19.60 29.86 68.04
#